data_AF-A0A958QV34-F1
#
_entry.id   AF-A0A958QV34-F1
#
_cell.length_a   1.000
_cell.length_b   1.000
_cell.length_c   1.000
_cell.angle_alpha   90.00
_cell.angle_beta   90.00
_cell.angle_gamma   90.00
#
_symmetry.space_group_name_H-M   'P 1'
#
loop_
_entity.id
_entity.type
_entity.pdbx_description
1 polymer ?
#
loop_
_entity_poly.entity_id
_entity_poly.type
_entity_poly.pdbx_seq_one_letter_code
_entity_poly.pdbx_strand_id
1 'polypeptide(L)'
;MKNRILLLFFTLLCLWLGLIVKGLFLQVLPNKKLAHKQKKQFEKIVTLKPRRGVITDTNGKELAVSIASFSLFADPKLVKNPQVAARKLSKYLNINYKSLHKKLLDKKKRFIWLKRQLSKKQKTVINNWKISGLGFIDE
;
A
#
# COMPACT_ATOMS: atom_id res chain seq x y z
N MET A 1 53.43 6.42 31.21
CA MET A 1 52.05 6.82 30.86
C MET A 1 51.79 6.86 29.35
N LYS A 2 52.68 7.46 28.54
CA LYS A 2 52.54 7.57 27.07
C LYS A 2 52.33 6.22 26.34
N ASN A 3 53.09 5.17 26.71
CA ASN A 3 52.97 3.86 26.08
C ASN A 3 51.64 3.14 26.35
N ARG A 4 50.99 3.42 27.50
CA ARG A 4 49.66 2.87 27.82
C ARG A 4 48.58 3.53 26.98
N ILE A 5 48.69 4.83 26.75
CA ILE A 5 47.78 5.59 25.89
C ILE A 5 47.95 5.14 24.43
N LEU A 6 49.19 4.92 23.98
CA LEU A 6 49.48 4.42 22.64
C LEU A 6 48.87 3.02 22.40
N LEU A 7 48.97 2.12 23.38
CA LEU A 7 48.37 0.78 23.31
C LEU A 7 46.85 0.85 23.22
N LEU A 8 46.19 1.68 24.03
CA LEU A 8 44.75 1.86 23.98
C LEU A 8 44.27 2.45 22.65
N PHE A 9 45.03 3.39 22.08
CA PHE A 9 44.70 3.97 20.79
C PHE A 9 44.86 2.94 19.66
N PHE A 10 45.90 2.12 19.73
CA PHE A 10 46.14 1.05 18.75
C PHE A 10 45.07 -0.04 18.80
N THR A 11 44.65 -0.46 20.00
CA THR A 11 43.56 -1.45 20.13
C THR A 11 42.23 -0.91 19.61
N LEU A 12 41.91 0.36 19.91
CA LEU A 12 40.72 1.02 19.40
C LEU A 12 40.75 1.14 17.87
N LEU A 13 41.92 1.50 17.30
CA LEU A 13 42.11 1.60 15.86
C LEU A 13 41.92 0.25 15.17
N CYS A 14 42.51 -0.82 15.70
CA CYS A 14 42.31 -2.18 15.19
C CYS A 14 40.85 -2.62 15.23
N LEU A 15 40.13 -2.28 16.30
CA LEU A 15 38.71 -2.61 16.44
C LEU A 15 37.86 -1.85 15.41
N TRP A 16 38.18 -0.58 15.16
CA TRP A 16 37.59 0.22 14.10
C TRP A 16 37.87 -0.35 12.71
N LEU A 17 39.11 -0.77 12.45
CA LEU A 17 39.49 -1.39 11.19
C LEU A 17 38.70 -2.68 10.93
N GLY A 18 38.52 -3.51 11.95
CA GLY A 18 37.72 -4.74 11.86
C GLY A 18 36.26 -4.47 11.48
N LEU A 19 35.65 -3.40 12.01
CA LEU A 19 34.30 -2.99 11.63
C LEU A 19 34.22 -2.52 10.18
N ILE A 20 35.20 -1.75 9.71
CA ILE A 20 35.27 -1.30 8.31
C ILE A 20 35.38 -2.49 7.37
N VAL A 21 36.28 -3.44 7.66
CA VAL A 21 36.46 -4.65 6.84
C VAL A 21 35.16 -5.46 6.78
N LYS A 22 34.47 -5.64 7.90
CA LYS A 22 33.17 -6.32 7.94
C LYS A 22 32.10 -5.56 7.14
N GLY A 23 32.09 -4.23 7.22
CA GLY A 23 31.20 -3.38 6.44
C GLY A 23 31.42 -3.52 4.93
N LEU A 24 32.68 -3.45 4.50
CA LEU A 24 33.07 -3.66 3.11
C LEU A 24 32.74 -5.09 2.64
N PHE A 25 32.95 -6.10 3.48
CA PHE A 25 32.58 -7.48 3.17
C PHE A 25 31.08 -7.61 2.91
N LEU A 26 30.22 -6.93 3.66
CA LEU A 26 28.77 -6.95 3.44
C LEU A 26 28.32 -6.13 2.22
N GLN A 27 29.03 -5.04 1.88
CA GLN A 27 28.64 -4.14 0.78
C GLN A 27 29.20 -4.57 -0.58
N VAL A 28 30.44 -5.05 -0.64
CA VAL A 28 31.16 -5.33 -1.88
C VAL A 28 30.96 -6.77 -2.34
N LEU A 29 30.88 -7.74 -1.42
CA LEU A 29 30.70 -9.14 -1.82
C LEU A 29 29.21 -9.42 -2.09
N PRO A 30 28.89 -9.94 -3.28
CA PRO A 30 27.51 -10.18 -3.68
C PRO A 30 26.90 -11.32 -2.85
N ASN A 31 26.14 -10.95 -1.82
CA ASN A 31 25.41 -11.92 -1.01
C ASN A 31 24.01 -12.11 -1.59
N LYS A 32 23.79 -13.22 -2.30
CA LYS A 32 22.51 -13.59 -2.93
C LYS A 32 21.31 -13.51 -1.97
N LYS A 33 21.54 -13.76 -0.66
CA LYS A 33 20.50 -13.65 0.37
C LYS A 33 20.08 -12.21 0.64
N LEU A 34 21.02 -11.25 0.66
CA LEU A 34 20.70 -9.82 0.82
C LEU A 34 20.03 -9.25 -0.42
N ALA A 35 20.53 -9.61 -1.61
CA ALA A 35 19.91 -9.18 -2.88
C ALA A 35 18.45 -9.64 -3.00
N HIS A 36 18.13 -10.88 -2.56
CA HIS A 36 16.75 -11.38 -2.56
C HIS A 36 15.85 -10.64 -1.56
N LYS A 37 16.38 -10.30 -0.37
CA LYS A 37 15.64 -9.50 0.61
C LYS A 37 15.37 -8.08 0.10
N GLN A 38 16.35 -7.47 -0.56
CA GLN A 38 16.20 -6.17 -1.21
C GLN A 38 15.11 -6.23 -2.29
N LYS A 39 15.20 -7.19 -3.22
CA LYS A 39 14.18 -7.36 -4.27
C LYS A 39 12.78 -7.52 -3.70
N LYS A 40 12.58 -8.34 -2.67
CA LYS A 40 11.24 -8.46 -2.02
C LYS A 40 10.73 -7.18 -1.37
N GLN A 41 11.61 -6.31 -0.89
CA GLN A 41 11.21 -5.05 -0.25
C GLN A 41 10.90 -3.95 -1.26
N PHE A 42 11.57 -3.94 -2.41
CA PHE A 42 11.43 -2.88 -3.42
C PHE A 42 10.58 -3.28 -4.62
N GLU A 43 10.57 -4.55 -5.02
CA GLU A 43 9.79 -5.06 -6.15
C GLU A 43 8.45 -5.60 -5.64
N LYS A 44 7.41 -4.76 -5.74
CA LYS A 44 6.03 -5.23 -5.57
C LYS A 44 5.48 -5.63 -6.92
N ILE A 45 5.40 -6.93 -7.17
CA ILE A 45 4.73 -7.46 -8.36
C ILE A 45 3.24 -7.20 -8.22
N VAL A 46 2.70 -6.30 -9.04
CA VAL A 46 1.25 -6.04 -9.15
C VAL A 46 0.76 -6.79 -10.37
N THR A 47 0.01 -7.88 -10.17
CA THR A 47 -0.61 -8.61 -11.26
C THR A 47 -1.73 -7.75 -11.87
N LEU A 48 -1.50 -7.25 -13.08
CA LEU A 48 -2.52 -6.55 -13.85
C LEU A 48 -3.52 -7.58 -14.38
N LYS A 49 -4.79 -7.48 -13.97
CA LYS A 49 -5.83 -8.37 -14.48
C LYS A 49 -6.12 -8.03 -15.95
N PRO A 50 -6.12 -9.01 -16.87
CA PRO A 50 -6.51 -8.76 -18.25
C PRO A 50 -8.01 -8.42 -18.33
N ARG A 51 -8.37 -7.56 -19.27
CA ARG A 51 -9.77 -7.23 -19.56
C ARG A 51 -10.41 -8.39 -20.31
N ARG A 52 -11.60 -8.83 -19.90
CA ARG A 52 -12.35 -9.86 -20.63
C ARG A 52 -12.80 -9.31 -21.99
N GLY A 53 -12.76 -10.16 -23.02
CA GLY A 53 -13.28 -9.85 -24.35
C GLY A 53 -14.78 -9.59 -24.35
N VAL A 54 -15.24 -8.81 -25.32
CA VAL A 54 -16.67 -8.58 -25.57
C VAL A 54 -17.27 -9.85 -26.18
N ILE A 55 -18.42 -10.28 -25.66
CA ILE A 55 -19.19 -11.37 -26.27
C ILE A 55 -20.24 -10.74 -27.17
N THR A 56 -20.18 -11.06 -28.47
CA THR A 56 -21.13 -10.59 -29.48
C THR A 56 -21.97 -11.74 -30.01
N ASP A 57 -23.20 -11.44 -30.40
CA ASP A 57 -24.03 -12.32 -31.21
C ASP A 57 -23.47 -12.42 -32.65
N THR A 58 -23.99 -13.35 -33.44
CA THR A 58 -23.76 -13.54 -34.88
C THR A 58 -23.93 -12.27 -35.70
N ASN A 59 -24.88 -11.40 -35.32
CA ASN A 59 -25.13 -10.10 -35.94
C ASN A 59 -24.24 -8.96 -35.39
N GLY A 60 -23.25 -9.25 -34.54
CA GLY A 60 -22.35 -8.26 -33.96
C GLY A 60 -22.92 -7.48 -32.77
N LYS A 61 -24.12 -7.81 -32.28
CA LYS A 61 -24.73 -7.16 -31.11
C LYS A 61 -24.03 -7.60 -29.83
N GLU A 62 -23.61 -6.65 -29.01
CA GLU A 62 -22.95 -6.93 -27.73
C GLU A 62 -23.92 -7.59 -26.72
N LEU A 63 -23.58 -8.78 -26.24
CA LEU A 63 -24.35 -9.53 -25.23
C LEU A 63 -23.74 -9.40 -23.83
N ALA A 64 -22.40 -9.33 -23.74
CA ALA A 64 -21.70 -9.12 -22.48
C ALA A 64 -20.44 -8.28 -22.69
N VAL A 65 -20.34 -7.20 -21.90
CA VAL A 65 -19.21 -6.26 -21.91
C VAL A 65 -18.60 -6.11 -20.53
N SER A 66 -17.27 -6.01 -20.48
CA SER A 66 -16.57 -5.66 -19.25
C SER A 66 -16.45 -4.15 -19.11
N ILE A 67 -17.18 -3.62 -18.13
CA ILE A 67 -17.17 -2.22 -17.76
C ILE A 67 -16.16 -2.05 -16.62
N ALA A 68 -15.23 -1.10 -16.77
CA ALA A 68 -14.27 -0.78 -15.72
C ALA A 68 -15.00 -0.30 -14.47
N SER A 69 -14.85 -1.04 -13.38
CA SER A 69 -15.50 -0.75 -12.11
C SER A 69 -14.46 -0.61 -10.99
N PHE A 70 -14.80 0.12 -9.93
CA PHE A 70 -13.87 0.36 -8.83
C PHE A 70 -14.49 -0.02 -7.50
N SER A 71 -13.76 -0.74 -6.66
CA SER A 71 -14.17 -1.05 -5.29
C SER A 71 -13.50 -0.09 -4.31
N LEU A 72 -14.31 0.59 -3.50
CA LEU A 72 -13.84 1.49 -2.43
C LEU A 72 -13.59 0.71 -1.15
N PHE A 73 -12.38 0.87 -0.63
CA PHE A 73 -11.98 0.38 0.68
C PHE A 73 -11.53 1.54 1.57
N ALA A 74 -11.49 1.27 2.87
CA ALA A 74 -10.87 2.15 3.85
C ALA A 74 -9.87 1.39 4.71
N ASP A 75 -8.81 2.08 5.10
CA ASP A 75 -7.97 1.77 6.25
C ASP A 75 -8.41 2.65 7.43
N PRO A 76 -9.20 2.09 8.38
CA PRO A 76 -9.65 2.82 9.55
C PRO A 76 -8.52 3.49 10.33
N LYS A 77 -7.31 2.91 10.39
CA LYS A 77 -6.20 3.50 11.16
C LYS A 77 -5.76 4.84 10.60
N LEU A 78 -5.77 4.99 9.27
CA LEU A 78 -5.35 6.19 8.57
C LEU A 78 -6.45 7.26 8.44
N VAL A 79 -7.71 6.91 8.71
CA VAL A 79 -8.82 7.86 8.70
C VAL A 79 -8.77 8.75 9.94
N LYS A 80 -8.45 10.03 9.74
CA LYS A 80 -8.39 11.05 10.82
C LYS A 80 -9.76 11.33 11.43
N ASN A 81 -10.77 11.61 10.60
CA ASN A 81 -12.11 12.00 11.03
C ASN A 81 -13.18 11.03 10.50
N PRO A 82 -13.43 9.88 11.18
CA PRO A 82 -14.42 8.87 10.77
C PRO A 82 -15.83 9.44 10.59
N GLN A 83 -16.22 10.40 11.44
CA GLN A 83 -17.55 11.00 11.44
C GLN A 83 -17.82 11.79 10.14
N VAL A 84 -16.88 12.65 9.76
CA VAL A 84 -16.98 13.48 8.54
C VAL A 84 -16.91 12.59 7.29
N ALA A 85 -15.97 11.63 7.28
CA ALA A 85 -15.84 10.68 6.18
C ALA A 85 -17.13 9.87 5.99
N ALA A 86 -17.70 9.35 7.08
CA ALA A 86 -18.95 8.60 7.04
C ALA A 86 -20.13 9.44 6.55
N ARG A 87 -20.28 10.70 6.99
CA ARG A 87 -21.36 11.59 6.53
C ARG A 87 -21.29 11.90 5.03
N LYS A 88 -20.09 12.21 4.53
CA LYS A 88 -19.88 12.50 3.10
C LYS A 88 -20.16 11.27 2.24
N LEU A 89 -19.61 10.12 2.64
CA LEU A 89 -19.79 8.87 1.92
C LEU A 89 -21.25 8.39 1.98
N SER A 90 -21.92 8.48 3.13
CA SER A 90 -23.33 8.08 3.26
C SER A 90 -24.23 8.91 2.35
N LYS A 91 -24.04 10.23 2.32
CA LYS A 91 -24.85 11.14 1.50
C LYS A 91 -24.65 10.92 0.00
N TYR A 92 -23.42 10.68 -0.43
CA TYR A 92 -23.11 10.52 -1.86
C TYR A 92 -23.38 9.12 -2.40
N LEU A 93 -23.10 8.08 -1.62
CA LEU A 93 -23.25 6.69 -2.05
C LEU A 93 -24.58 6.04 -1.64
N ASN A 94 -25.43 6.80 -0.95
CA ASN A 94 -26.71 6.37 -0.36
C ASN A 94 -26.56 5.12 0.52
N ILE A 95 -25.56 5.12 1.40
CA ILE A 95 -25.26 4.02 2.34
C ILE A 95 -25.64 4.46 3.76
N ASN A 96 -26.10 3.54 4.60
CA ASN A 96 -26.41 3.84 6.00
C ASN A 96 -25.17 4.40 6.74
N TYR A 97 -25.31 5.61 7.28
CA TYR A 97 -24.27 6.31 8.04
C TYR A 97 -23.79 5.51 9.27
N LYS A 98 -24.72 4.93 10.04
CA LYS A 98 -24.41 4.27 11.32
C LYS A 98 -23.53 3.04 11.11
N SER A 99 -23.79 2.26 10.05
CA SER A 99 -22.97 1.10 9.71
C SER A 99 -21.59 1.50 9.19
N LEU A 100 -21.51 2.55 8.38
CA LEU A 100 -20.26 3.05 7.82
C LEU A 100 -19.36 3.67 8.90
N HIS A 101 -19.95 4.46 9.80
CA HIS A 101 -19.25 5.03 10.95
C HIS A 101 -18.70 3.94 11.88
N LYS A 102 -19.49 2.92 12.21
CA LYS A 102 -19.03 1.77 13.01
C LYS A 102 -17.85 1.05 12.36
N LYS A 103 -17.89 0.85 11.04
CA LYS A 103 -16.76 0.26 10.28
C LYS A 103 -15.51 1.13 10.35
N LEU A 104 -15.64 2.45 10.17
CA LEU A 104 -14.49 3.37 10.19
C LEU A 104 -13.90 3.61 11.60
N LEU A 105 -14.65 3.32 12.66
CA LEU A 105 -14.17 3.37 14.04
C LEU A 105 -13.34 2.14 14.44
N ASP A 106 -13.45 1.03 13.73
CA ASP A 106 -12.72 -0.20 14.02
C ASP A 106 -11.24 -0.08 13.65
N LYS A 107 -10.46 0.57 14.52
CA LYS A 107 -9.01 0.75 14.38
C LYS A 107 -8.21 -0.55 14.46
N LYS A 108 -8.82 -1.70 14.75
CA LYS A 108 -8.09 -3.00 14.74
C LYS A 108 -7.80 -3.46 13.31
N LYS A 109 -8.69 -3.14 12.37
CA LYS A 109 -8.57 -3.52 10.96
C LYS A 109 -7.82 -2.45 10.18
N ARG A 110 -7.00 -2.90 9.20
CA ARG A 110 -6.32 -2.02 8.24
C ARG A 110 -7.00 -1.98 6.87
N PHE A 111 -8.00 -2.83 6.65
CA PHE A 111 -8.68 -2.94 5.37
C PHE A 111 -10.14 -3.33 5.58
N ILE A 112 -11.06 -2.49 5.10
CA ILE A 112 -12.50 -2.73 5.15
C ILE A 112 -13.14 -2.29 3.83
N TRP A 113 -13.93 -3.17 3.22
CA TRP A 113 -14.76 -2.82 2.07
C TRP A 113 -15.92 -1.91 2.47
N LEU A 114 -16.05 -0.79 1.76
CA LEU A 114 -17.14 0.16 1.96
C LEU A 114 -18.23 -0.04 0.90
N LYS A 115 -17.86 -0.06 -0.37
CA LYS A 115 -18.78 -0.28 -1.51
C LYS A 115 -18.02 -0.83 -2.71
N ARG A 116 -18.65 -1.74 -3.45
CA ARG A 116 -18.12 -2.33 -4.68
C ARG A 116 -18.78 -1.70 -5.91
N GLN A 117 -18.21 -1.95 -7.09
CA GLN A 117 -18.78 -1.56 -8.39
C GLN A 117 -19.09 -0.05 -8.49
N LEU A 118 -18.17 0.81 -8.06
CA LEU A 118 -18.27 2.24 -8.27
C LEU A 118 -17.93 2.60 -9.71
N SER A 119 -18.69 3.56 -10.24
CA SER A 119 -18.38 4.15 -11.54
C SER A 119 -17.14 5.05 -11.46
N LYS A 120 -16.48 5.27 -12.60
CA LYS A 120 -15.34 6.20 -12.72
C LYS A 120 -15.68 7.60 -12.20
N LYS A 121 -16.90 8.09 -12.48
CA LYS A 121 -17.38 9.39 -11.98
C LYS A 121 -17.42 9.44 -10.45
N GLN A 122 -17.96 8.40 -9.82
CA GLN A 122 -18.02 8.31 -8.35
C GLN A 122 -16.62 8.23 -7.73
N LYS A 123 -15.71 7.44 -8.32
CA LYS A 123 -14.30 7.37 -7.88
C LYS A 123 -13.65 8.76 -7.90
N THR A 124 -13.78 9.50 -9.00
CA THR A 124 -13.18 10.84 -9.13
C THR A 124 -13.71 11.81 -8.06
N VAL A 125 -15.03 11.84 -7.85
CA VAL A 125 -15.63 12.73 -6.83
C VAL A 125 -15.13 12.41 -5.42
N ILE A 126 -15.09 11.12 -5.05
CA ILE A 126 -14.64 10.70 -3.72
C ILE A 126 -13.13 10.95 -3.56
N ASN A 127 -12.34 10.71 -4.61
CA ASN A 127 -10.90 10.97 -4.61
C ASN A 127 -10.58 12.46 -4.41
N ASN A 128 -11.40 13.35 -4.99
CA ASN A 128 -11.26 14.79 -4.85
C ASN A 128 -11.45 15.29 -3.40
N TRP A 129 -12.14 14.54 -2.55
CA TRP A 129 -12.27 14.90 -1.13
C TRP A 129 -10.98 14.70 -0.33
N LYS A 130 -9.96 14.04 -0.90
CA LYS A 130 -8.64 13.81 -0.29
C LYS A 130 -8.72 13.29 1.16
N ILE A 131 -9.69 12.42 1.43
CA ILE A 131 -9.88 11.84 2.76
C ILE A 131 -8.78 10.79 2.99
N SER A 132 -7.94 11.00 3.99
CA SER A 132 -6.87 10.06 4.34
C SER A 132 -7.45 8.69 4.71
N GLY A 133 -6.81 7.62 4.23
CA GLY A 133 -7.20 6.24 4.53
C GLY A 133 -8.29 5.68 3.61
N LEU A 134 -8.80 6.42 2.64
CA LEU A 134 -9.63 5.85 1.56
C LEU A 134 -8.75 5.41 0.39
N GLY A 135 -9.11 4.29 -0.23
CA GLY A 135 -8.43 3.80 -1.43
C GLY A 135 -9.38 3.06 -2.37
N PHE A 136 -8.92 2.83 -3.60
CA PHE A 136 -9.69 2.17 -4.65
C PHE A 136 -8.89 0.99 -5.20
N ILE A 137 -9.60 -0.10 -5.50
CA ILE A 137 -9.07 -1.25 -6.23
C ILE A 137 -9.89 -1.41 -7.50
N ASP A 138 -9.21 -1.64 -8.61
CA ASP A 138 -9.84 -1.87 -9.90
C ASP A 138 -10.45 -3.29 -9.93
N GLU A 139 -11.69 -3.39 -10.42
CA GLU A 139 -12.52 -4.60 -10.43
C GLU A 139 -13.02 -4.93 -11.83
#